data_AF-A0A847DTW0-F1
#
_entry.id   AF-A0A847DTW0-F1
#
_cell.length_a   1.000
_cell.length_b   1.000
_cell.length_c   1.000
_cell.angle_alpha   90.00
_cell.angle_beta   90.00
_cell.angle_gamma   90.00
#
_symmetry.space_group_name_H-M   'P 1'
#
loop_
_entity.id
_entity.type
_entity.pdbx_description
1 polymer ?
#
loop_
_entity_poly.entity_id
_entity_poly.type
_entity_poly.pdbx_seq_one_letter_code
_entity_poly.pdbx_strand_id
1 'polypeptide(L)'
;TVLGAAIAVWSRSDGTGLRLQGGEALIVLAFVCWTTYSLYAQRWFAADTPQLRRTWIATFGAAIWLLPCWAAIHGAGVVGPPELAPGGEALLWLGLTATFSTALGGLLWNVGVARAGLAAGVLWQNAVPVFGVLISMLFGFVPTGGQVLGGALVLAGVLTMQWHRIRR
;
A
#
# COMPACT_ATOMS: atom_id res chain seq x y z
N THR A 1 12.02 -6.25 -8.57
CA THR A 1 10.63 -6.26 -8.07
C THR A 1 9.80 -7.41 -8.61
N VAL A 2 9.69 -7.61 -9.93
CA VAL A 2 8.88 -8.71 -10.52
C VAL A 2 9.31 -10.11 -10.05
N LEU A 3 10.61 -10.40 -10.04
CA LEU A 3 11.13 -11.69 -9.54
C LEU A 3 10.85 -11.91 -8.05
N GLY A 4 11.03 -10.87 -7.22
CA GLY A 4 10.74 -10.95 -5.79
C GLY A 4 9.25 -11.13 -5.49
N ALA A 5 8.38 -10.44 -6.25
CA ALA A 5 6.94 -10.62 -6.17
C ALA A 5 6.51 -12.02 -6.63
N ALA A 6 7.10 -12.55 -7.70
CA ALA A 6 6.84 -13.90 -8.18
C ALA A 6 7.25 -14.96 -7.14
N ILE A 7 8.43 -14.82 -6.51
CA ILE A 7 8.90 -15.71 -5.44
C ILE A 7 7.98 -15.63 -4.22
N ALA A 8 7.54 -14.43 -3.82
CA ALA A 8 6.64 -14.26 -2.68
C ALA A 8 5.24 -14.87 -2.93
N VAL A 9 4.70 -14.73 -4.15
CA VAL A 9 3.42 -15.34 -4.55
C VAL A 9 3.54 -16.87 -4.61
N TRP A 10 4.66 -17.38 -5.12
CA TRP A 10 4.92 -18.82 -5.21
C TRP A 10 5.17 -19.45 -3.84
N SER A 11 5.70 -18.69 -2.88
CA SER A 11 5.95 -19.13 -1.50
C SER A 11 4.72 -19.04 -0.58
N ARG A 12 3.51 -18.77 -1.07
CA ARG A 12 2.30 -18.88 -0.24
C ARG A 12 2.19 -20.29 0.35
N SER A 13 1.82 -20.35 1.63
CA SER A 13 1.80 -21.53 2.52
C SER A 13 1.02 -22.74 1.98
N ASP A 14 0.19 -22.55 0.97
CA ASP A 14 -0.81 -23.53 0.57
C ASP A 14 -0.35 -24.38 -0.63
N GLY A 15 0.80 -24.06 -1.26
CA GLY A 15 1.42 -24.86 -2.32
C GLY A 15 0.65 -24.98 -3.64
N THR A 16 -0.45 -24.22 -3.82
CA THR A 16 -1.42 -24.42 -4.92
C THR A 16 -1.08 -23.75 -6.27
N GLY A 17 0.12 -23.17 -6.44
CA GLY A 17 0.56 -22.57 -7.70
C GLY A 17 -0.18 -21.28 -8.11
N LEU A 18 0.12 -20.75 -9.30
CA LEU A 18 -0.53 -19.56 -9.86
C LEU A 18 -1.94 -19.92 -10.34
N ARG A 19 -2.98 -19.44 -9.65
CA ARG A 19 -4.38 -19.53 -10.09
C ARG A 19 -4.98 -18.14 -10.22
N LEU A 20 -5.66 -17.90 -11.33
CA LEU A 20 -6.50 -16.72 -11.49
C LEU A 20 -7.79 -16.94 -10.69
N GLN A 21 -8.11 -16.00 -9.81
CA GLN A 21 -9.28 -16.04 -8.91
C GLN A 21 -10.26 -14.91 -9.21
N GLY A 22 -10.05 -14.16 -10.31
CA GLY A 22 -10.94 -13.09 -10.78
C GLY A 22 -10.62 -11.71 -10.20
N GLY A 23 -9.78 -11.63 -9.17
CA GLY A 23 -9.35 -10.38 -8.54
C GLY A 23 -8.23 -9.65 -9.30
N GLU A 24 -7.64 -10.26 -10.33
CA GLU A 24 -6.43 -9.75 -10.96
C GLU A 24 -6.66 -8.43 -11.69
N ALA A 25 -7.78 -8.30 -12.39
CA ALA A 25 -8.15 -7.04 -13.06
C ALA A 25 -8.33 -5.90 -12.05
N LEU A 26 -8.91 -6.18 -10.88
CA LEU A 26 -9.08 -5.20 -9.80
C LEU A 26 -7.72 -4.77 -9.22
N ILE A 27 -6.77 -5.70 -9.07
CA ILE A 27 -5.41 -5.39 -8.63
C ILE A 27 -4.70 -4.48 -9.64
N VAL A 28 -4.78 -4.80 -10.94
CA VAL A 28 -4.18 -3.96 -11.99
C VAL A 28 -4.81 -2.57 -11.98
N LEU A 29 -6.13 -2.47 -11.89
CA LEU A 29 -6.84 -1.20 -11.78
C LEU A 29 -6.40 -0.42 -10.55
N ALA A 30 -6.27 -1.07 -9.40
CA ALA A 30 -5.79 -0.45 -8.17
C ALA A 30 -4.38 0.14 -8.34
N PHE A 31 -3.45 -0.58 -8.99
CA PHE A 31 -2.12 -0.06 -9.29
C PHE A 31 -2.13 1.11 -10.26
N VAL A 32 -2.98 1.08 -11.30
CA VAL A 32 -3.15 2.20 -12.22
C VAL A 32 -3.67 3.42 -11.46
N CYS A 33 -4.73 3.28 -10.68
CA CYS A 33 -5.31 4.35 -9.85
C CYS A 33 -4.28 4.92 -8.86
N TRP A 34 -3.52 4.06 -8.18
CA TRP A 34 -2.47 4.49 -7.24
C TRP A 34 -1.35 5.28 -7.94
N THR A 35 -0.93 4.81 -9.12
CA THR A 35 0.15 5.44 -9.89
C THR A 35 -0.29 6.78 -10.47
N THR A 36 -1.50 6.84 -11.05
CA THR A 36 -2.07 8.08 -11.59
C THR A 36 -2.28 9.09 -10.47
N TYR A 37 -2.82 8.67 -9.33
CA TYR A 37 -2.92 9.50 -8.13
C TYR A 37 -1.56 10.07 -7.74
N SER A 38 -0.56 9.22 -7.54
CA SER A 38 0.76 9.66 -7.06
C SER A 38 1.45 10.62 -8.02
N LEU A 39 1.20 10.47 -9.32
CA LEU A 39 1.71 11.38 -10.35
C LEU A 39 0.98 12.73 -10.35
N TYR A 40 -0.36 12.69 -10.40
CA TYR A 40 -1.18 13.90 -10.53
C TYR A 40 -1.27 14.70 -9.24
N ALA A 41 -1.19 14.05 -8.07
CA ALA A 41 -1.06 14.74 -6.78
C ALA A 41 0.18 15.65 -6.73
N GLN A 42 1.21 15.35 -7.53
CA GLN A 42 2.41 16.18 -7.62
C GLN A 42 2.35 17.18 -8.78
N ARG A 43 1.66 16.85 -9.89
CA ARG A 43 1.62 17.67 -11.11
C ARG A 43 0.50 18.71 -11.17
N TRP A 44 -0.68 18.41 -10.64
CA TRP A 44 -1.86 19.27 -10.80
C TRP A 44 -1.94 20.40 -9.79
N PHE A 45 -1.27 20.24 -8.65
CA PHE A 45 -1.22 21.28 -7.64
C PHE A 45 -0.06 22.23 -7.90
N ALA A 46 -0.27 23.52 -7.63
CA ALA A 46 0.80 24.49 -7.61
C ALA A 46 1.89 24.07 -6.61
N ALA A 47 3.15 24.41 -6.92
CA ALA A 47 4.31 23.92 -6.17
C ALA A 47 4.30 24.34 -4.69
N ASP A 48 3.68 25.47 -4.38
CA ASP A 48 3.50 26.04 -3.04
C ASP A 48 2.36 25.38 -2.24
N THR A 49 1.49 24.59 -2.89
CA THR A 49 0.35 23.97 -2.24
C THR A 49 0.83 22.96 -1.18
N PRO A 50 0.43 23.11 0.10
CA PRO A 50 0.85 22.22 1.17
C PRO A 50 0.47 20.75 0.90
N GLN A 51 1.37 19.82 1.23
CA GLN A 51 1.13 18.37 1.04
C GLN A 51 -0.06 17.86 1.87
N LEU A 52 -0.34 18.50 3.00
CA LEU A 52 -1.53 18.23 3.80
C LEU A 52 -2.82 18.49 3.01
N ARG A 53 -2.89 19.61 2.27
CA ARG A 53 -4.05 19.94 1.44
C ARG A 53 -4.23 18.94 0.30
N ARG A 54 -3.14 18.53 -0.34
CA ARG A 54 -3.15 17.52 -1.41
C ARG A 54 -3.67 16.17 -0.89
N THR A 55 -3.19 15.77 0.29
CA THR A 55 -3.63 14.53 0.97
C THR A 55 -5.10 14.61 1.35
N TRP A 56 -5.55 15.74 1.92
CA TRP A 56 -6.94 15.96 2.30
C TRP A 56 -7.91 15.84 1.11
N ILE A 57 -7.60 16.52 0.00
CA ILE A 57 -8.41 16.46 -1.22
C ILE A 57 -8.49 15.03 -1.76
N ALA A 58 -7.37 14.29 -1.74
CA ALA A 58 -7.33 12.91 -2.19
C ALA A 58 -8.17 11.98 -1.29
N THR A 59 -8.04 12.10 0.02
CA THR A 59 -8.78 11.28 1.00
C THR A 59 -10.28 11.58 0.93
N PHE A 60 -10.66 12.86 0.87
CA PHE A 60 -12.05 13.26 0.74
C PHE A 60 -12.64 12.82 -0.61
N GLY A 61 -11.87 12.99 -1.69
CA GLY A 61 -12.24 12.49 -3.01
C GLY A 61 -12.44 10.99 -3.04
N ALA A 62 -11.60 10.22 -2.34
CA ALA A 62 -11.77 8.77 -2.21
C ALA A 62 -13.08 8.40 -1.52
N ALA A 63 -13.50 9.14 -0.47
CA ALA A 63 -14.77 8.88 0.21
C ALA A 63 -15.98 9.01 -0.73
N ILE A 64 -15.94 9.98 -1.66
CA ILE A 64 -16.99 10.19 -2.67
C ILE A 64 -17.14 8.96 -3.59
N TRP A 65 -16.07 8.22 -3.85
CA TRP A 65 -16.11 7.01 -4.67
C TRP A 65 -16.39 5.74 -3.85
N LEU A 66 -15.82 5.65 -2.64
CA LEU A 66 -15.96 4.48 -1.78
C LEU A 66 -17.40 4.29 -1.30
N LEU A 67 -18.12 5.37 -0.99
CA LEU A 67 -19.51 5.28 -0.50
C LEU A 67 -20.48 4.71 -1.55
N PRO A 68 -20.52 5.18 -2.81
CA PRO A 68 -21.33 4.55 -3.85
C PRO A 68 -20.92 3.10 -4.15
N CYS A 69 -19.61 2.81 -4.20
CA CYS A 69 -19.15 1.43 -4.40
C CYS A 69 -19.63 0.51 -3.28
N TRP A 70 -19.49 0.94 -2.02
CA TRP A 70 -20.00 0.21 -0.87
C TRP A 70 -21.53 0.02 -0.95
N ALA A 71 -22.27 1.09 -1.27
CA ALA A 71 -23.73 1.03 -1.40
C ALA A 71 -24.18 0.08 -2.51
N ALA A 72 -23.47 0.04 -3.65
CA ALA A 72 -23.75 -0.88 -4.74
C ALA A 72 -23.48 -2.34 -4.35
N ILE A 73 -22.36 -2.62 -3.68
CA ILE A 73 -22.01 -3.98 -3.21
C ILE A 73 -23.02 -4.46 -2.16
N HIS A 74 -23.41 -3.58 -1.23
CA HIS A 74 -24.43 -3.87 -0.22
C HIS A 74 -25.80 -4.08 -0.87
N GLY A 75 -26.21 -3.22 -1.81
CA GLY A 75 -27.47 -3.35 -2.55
C GLY A 75 -27.55 -4.60 -3.42
N ALA A 76 -26.41 -5.12 -3.87
CA ALA A 76 -26.31 -6.40 -4.59
C ALA A 76 -26.37 -7.63 -3.67
N GLY A 77 -26.43 -7.46 -2.33
CA GLY A 77 -26.50 -8.56 -1.37
C GLY A 77 -25.21 -9.34 -1.21
N VAL A 78 -24.07 -8.79 -1.66
CA VAL A 78 -22.75 -9.46 -1.59
C VAL A 78 -22.17 -9.42 -0.18
N VAL A 79 -22.56 -8.43 0.63
CA VAL A 79 -22.12 -8.24 2.01
C VAL A 79 -23.32 -8.13 2.94
N GLY A 80 -23.14 -8.53 4.21
CA GLY A 80 -24.17 -8.40 5.24
C GLY A 80 -24.46 -6.95 5.64
N PRO A 81 -25.45 -6.74 6.53
CA PRO A 81 -25.81 -5.41 7.02
C PRO A 81 -24.63 -4.73 7.72
N PRO A 82 -24.53 -3.38 7.67
CA PRO A 82 -23.48 -2.66 8.37
C PRO A 82 -23.63 -2.82 9.89
N GLU A 83 -22.49 -3.01 10.56
CA GLU A 83 -22.42 -2.93 12.01
C GLU A 83 -22.47 -1.45 12.44
N LEU A 84 -23.57 -1.04 13.06
CA LEU A 84 -23.81 0.35 13.47
C LEU A 84 -23.34 0.63 14.90
N ALA A 85 -23.08 -0.42 15.70
CA ALA A 85 -22.60 -0.32 17.06
C ALA A 85 -21.32 -1.16 17.27
N PRO A 86 -20.21 -0.81 16.58
CA PRO A 86 -18.96 -1.54 16.73
C PRO A 86 -18.47 -1.50 18.18
N GLY A 87 -17.98 -2.63 18.68
CA GLY A 87 -17.38 -2.71 20.02
C GLY A 87 -16.13 -1.85 20.16
N GLY A 88 -15.71 -1.59 21.41
CA GLY A 88 -14.57 -0.74 21.72
C GLY A 88 -13.25 -1.18 21.05
N GLU A 89 -13.02 -2.49 20.92
CA GLU A 89 -11.85 -3.02 20.22
C GLU A 89 -11.86 -2.71 18.72
N ALA A 90 -13.02 -2.86 18.05
CA ALA A 90 -13.14 -2.53 16.64
C ALA A 90 -12.91 -1.03 16.39
N LEU A 91 -13.43 -0.17 17.29
CA LEU A 91 -13.18 1.27 17.26
C LEU A 91 -11.71 1.61 17.47
N LEU A 92 -11.02 0.92 18.38
CA LEU A 92 -9.59 1.09 18.61
C LEU A 92 -8.79 0.77 17.34
N TRP A 93 -9.01 -0.40 16.74
CA TRP A 93 -8.30 -0.80 15.52
C TRP A 93 -8.64 0.10 14.33
N LEU A 94 -9.90 0.53 14.19
CA LEU A 94 -10.30 1.50 13.19
C LEU A 94 -9.58 2.85 13.39
N GLY A 95 -9.52 3.36 14.62
CA GLY A 95 -8.83 4.60 14.94
C GLY A 95 -7.33 4.55 14.66
N LEU A 96 -6.67 3.45 15.06
CA LEU A 96 -5.24 3.23 14.81
C LEU A 96 -4.94 3.14 13.31
N THR A 97 -5.70 2.35 12.56
CA THR A 97 -5.48 2.18 11.11
C THR A 97 -5.82 3.46 10.33
N ALA A 98 -6.93 4.14 10.65
CA ALA A 98 -7.29 5.40 10.02
C ALA A 98 -6.25 6.51 10.27
N THR A 99 -5.67 6.55 11.46
CA THR A 99 -4.69 7.59 11.83
C THR A 99 -3.32 7.29 11.25
N PHE A 100 -2.75 6.11 11.55
CA PHE A 100 -1.36 5.81 11.20
C PHE A 100 -1.22 5.32 9.76
N SER A 101 -2.07 4.39 9.33
CA SER A 101 -1.93 3.78 7.99
C SER A 101 -2.48 4.70 6.91
N THR A 102 -3.64 5.33 7.15
CA THR A 102 -4.31 6.16 6.15
C THR A 102 -3.86 7.61 6.21
N ALA A 103 -4.14 8.34 7.30
CA ALA A 103 -3.89 9.78 7.35
C ALA A 103 -2.40 10.11 7.36
N LEU A 104 -1.65 9.59 8.33
CA LEU A 104 -0.22 9.84 8.44
C LEU A 104 0.56 9.19 7.30
N GLY A 105 0.26 7.93 6.96
CA GLY A 105 0.88 7.23 5.83
C GLY A 105 0.71 7.97 4.50
N GLY A 106 -0.52 8.42 4.18
CA GLY A 106 -0.79 9.19 2.96
C GLY A 106 -0.09 10.54 2.94
N LEU A 107 -0.05 11.26 4.08
CA LEU A 107 0.68 12.52 4.19
C LEU A 107 2.18 12.33 3.99
N LEU A 108 2.78 11.38 4.70
CA LEU A 108 4.21 11.09 4.62
C LEU A 108 4.60 10.57 3.25
N TRP A 109 3.73 9.82 2.57
CA TRP A 109 3.92 9.44 1.16
C TRP A 109 4.04 10.67 0.27
N ASN A 110 3.08 11.60 0.33
CA ASN A 110 3.10 12.80 -0.49
C ASN A 110 4.32 13.69 -0.20
N VAL A 111 4.67 13.87 1.08
CA VAL A 111 5.88 14.59 1.49
C VAL A 111 7.13 13.89 0.96
N GLY A 112 7.21 12.56 1.10
CA GLY A 112 8.34 11.75 0.63
C GLY A 112 8.51 11.82 -0.89
N VAL A 113 7.43 11.68 -1.64
CA VAL A 113 7.43 11.80 -3.11
C VAL A 113 7.84 13.22 -3.53
N ALA A 114 7.35 14.26 -2.87
CA ALA A 114 7.72 15.65 -3.18
C ALA A 114 9.22 15.93 -2.95
N ARG A 115 9.85 15.27 -1.97
CA ARG A 115 11.27 15.46 -1.63
C ARG A 115 12.22 14.55 -2.39
N ALA A 116 11.87 13.27 -2.54
CA ALA A 116 12.78 12.24 -3.09
C ALA A 116 12.47 11.87 -4.54
N GLY A 117 11.31 12.29 -5.05
CA GLY A 117 10.75 11.93 -6.35
C GLY A 117 9.99 10.61 -6.32
N LEU A 118 9.01 10.47 -7.23
CA LEU A 118 8.13 9.30 -7.31
C LEU A 118 8.90 7.99 -7.53
N ALA A 119 9.93 8.00 -8.37
CA ALA A 119 10.73 6.80 -8.64
C ALA A 119 11.44 6.25 -7.39
N ALA A 120 11.95 7.14 -6.52
CA ALA A 120 12.52 6.72 -5.25
C ALA A 120 11.45 6.22 -4.28
N GLY A 121 10.30 6.90 -4.21
CA GLY A 121 9.17 6.48 -3.37
C GLY A 121 8.66 5.08 -3.70
N VAL A 122 8.44 4.78 -4.98
CA VAL A 122 8.00 3.45 -5.45
C VAL A 122 9.04 2.37 -5.16
N LEU A 123 10.34 2.70 -5.23
CA LEU A 123 11.38 1.74 -4.85
C LEU A 123 11.33 1.40 -3.36
N TRP A 124 11.25 2.42 -2.50
CA TRP A 124 11.13 2.25 -1.05
C TRP A 124 9.81 1.56 -0.65
N GLN A 125 8.74 1.73 -1.42
CA GLN A 125 7.48 1.02 -1.21
C GLN A 125 7.67 -0.51 -1.33
N ASN A 126 8.64 -0.99 -2.11
CA ASN A 126 8.94 -2.42 -2.18
C ASN A 126 9.56 -2.98 -0.89
N ALA A 127 10.08 -2.13 0.01
CA ALA A 127 10.59 -2.54 1.31
C ALA A 127 9.48 -2.72 2.36
N VAL A 128 8.25 -2.23 2.11
CA VAL A 128 7.13 -2.35 3.05
C VAL A 128 6.84 -3.81 3.46
N PRO A 129 6.81 -4.81 2.55
CA PRO A 129 6.63 -6.21 2.94
C PRO A 129 7.74 -6.73 3.86
N VAL A 130 8.97 -6.23 3.74
CA VAL A 130 10.10 -6.62 4.61
C VAL A 130 9.82 -6.15 6.03
N PHE A 131 9.41 -4.89 6.21
CA PHE A 131 9.00 -4.38 7.52
C PHE A 131 7.77 -5.10 8.06
N GLY A 132 6.82 -5.47 7.20
CA GLY A 132 5.68 -6.30 7.58
C GLY A 132 6.10 -7.62 8.23
N VAL A 133 7.01 -8.36 7.58
CA VAL A 133 7.57 -9.60 8.13
C VAL A 133 8.31 -9.36 9.45
N LEU A 134 9.17 -8.33 9.51
CA LEU A 134 9.92 -8.01 10.73
C LEU A 134 9.01 -7.66 11.91
N ILE A 135 7.93 -6.93 11.67
CA ILE A 135 6.94 -6.60 12.70
C ILE A 135 6.17 -7.86 13.10
N SER A 136 5.74 -8.69 12.14
CA SER A 136 5.06 -9.97 12.44
C SER A 136 5.92 -10.90 13.29
N MET A 137 7.24 -10.89 13.13
CA MET A 137 8.16 -11.67 13.96
C MET A 137 8.09 -11.28 15.45
N LEU A 138 7.78 -10.02 15.77
CA LEU A 138 7.55 -9.58 17.16
C LEU A 138 6.32 -10.25 17.79
N PHE A 139 5.42 -10.78 16.97
CA PHE A 139 4.22 -11.51 17.39
C PHE A 139 4.37 -13.04 17.25
N GLY A 140 5.60 -13.55 17.12
CA GLY A 140 5.89 -14.98 17.06
C GLY A 140 5.83 -15.61 15.67
N PHE A 141 5.69 -14.81 14.61
CA PHE A 141 5.77 -15.31 13.24
C PHE A 141 7.21 -15.72 12.88
N VAL A 142 7.40 -16.92 12.34
CA VAL A 142 8.70 -17.39 11.82
C VAL A 142 8.68 -17.29 10.30
N PRO A 143 9.57 -16.48 9.68
CA PRO A 143 9.56 -16.30 8.24
C PRO A 143 10.05 -17.55 7.51
N THR A 144 9.48 -17.81 6.35
CA THR A 144 9.95 -18.89 5.47
C THR A 144 11.28 -18.51 4.81
N GLY A 145 12.07 -19.49 4.38
CA GLY A 145 13.29 -19.24 3.61
C GLY A 145 13.03 -18.38 2.36
N GLY A 146 11.88 -18.55 1.71
CA GLY A 146 11.44 -17.73 0.58
C GLY A 146 11.20 -16.26 0.94
N GLN A 147 10.61 -15.99 2.10
CA GLN A 147 10.42 -14.62 2.60
C GLN A 147 11.75 -13.95 2.95
N VAL A 148 12.68 -14.70 3.54
CA VAL A 148 14.04 -14.21 3.84
C VAL A 148 14.77 -13.86 2.54
N LEU A 149 14.77 -14.75 1.55
CA LEU A 149 15.38 -14.51 0.24
C LEU A 149 14.73 -13.33 -0.49
N GLY A 150 13.39 -13.28 -0.50
CA GLY A 150 12.64 -12.17 -1.10
C GLY A 150 12.98 -10.83 -0.44
N GLY A 151 13.08 -10.79 0.89
CA GLY A 151 13.48 -9.61 1.64
C GLY A 151 14.91 -9.17 1.33
N ALA A 152 15.86 -10.11 1.28
CA ALA A 152 17.24 -9.83 0.91
C ALA A 152 17.37 -9.24 -0.49
N LEU A 153 16.63 -9.77 -1.47
CA LEU A 153 16.60 -9.25 -2.84
C LEU A 153 16.04 -7.82 -2.92
N VAL A 154 14.99 -7.53 -2.16
CA VAL A 154 14.42 -6.17 -2.07
C VAL A 154 15.44 -5.20 -1.50
N LEU A 155 16.08 -5.54 -0.37
CA LEU A 155 17.08 -4.69 0.28
C LEU A 155 18.30 -4.46 -0.62
N ALA A 156 18.79 -5.50 -1.31
CA ALA A 156 19.86 -5.38 -2.28
C ALA A 156 19.51 -4.40 -3.41
N GLY A 157 18.28 -4.46 -3.92
CA GLY A 157 17.78 -3.52 -4.93
C GLY A 157 17.76 -2.07 -4.44
N VAL A 158 17.32 -1.83 -3.20
CA VAL A 158 17.34 -0.50 -2.57
C VAL A 158 18.77 0.02 -2.42
N LEU A 159 19.68 -0.80 -1.87
CA LEU A 159 21.08 -0.43 -1.64
C LEU A 159 21.81 -0.09 -2.95
N THR A 160 21.62 -0.91 -3.99
CA THR A 160 22.24 -0.69 -5.31
C THR A 160 21.78 0.63 -5.92
N MET A 161 20.51 1.00 -5.76
CA MET A 161 20.00 2.28 -6.25
C MET A 161 20.57 3.48 -5.49
N GLN A 162 20.66 3.40 -4.15
CA GLN A 162 21.28 4.45 -3.33
C GLN A 162 22.75 4.64 -3.71
N TRP A 163 23.47 3.53 -3.93
CA TRP A 163 24.85 3.56 -4.39
C TRP A 163 25.02 4.29 -5.73
N HIS A 164 24.16 4.02 -6.71
CA HIS A 164 24.18 4.73 -7.98
C HIS A 164 23.79 6.21 -7.88
N ARG A 165 22.95 6.60 -6.91
CA ARG A 165 22.61 8.00 -6.65
C ARG A 165 23.78 8.79 -6.03
N ILE A 166 24.55 8.18 -5.13
CA ILE A 166 25.69 8.85 -4.47
C ILE A 166 26.87 9.05 -5.43
N ARG A 167 27.01 8.17 -6.43
CA ARG A 167 28.08 8.21 -7.43
C ARG A 167 27.81 9.14 -8.62
N ARG A 168 26.64 9.78 -8.68
CA ARG A 168 26.29 10.81 -9.67
C ARG A 168 26.34 12.17 -9.02
#